data_AF-A0A833Q0Z5-F1
#
_entry.id   AF-A0A833Q0Z5-F1
#
_cell.length_a   1.000
_cell.length_b   1.000
_cell.length_c   1.000
_cell.angle_alpha   90.00
_cell.angle_beta   90.00
_cell.angle_gamma   90.00
#
_symmetry.space_group_name_H-M   'P 1'
#
loop_
_entity.id
_entity.type
_entity.pdbx_description
1 polymer ?
#
loop_
_entity_poly.entity_id
_entity_poly.type
_entity_poly.pdbx_seq_one_letter_code
_entity_poly.pdbx_strand_id
1 'polypeptide(L)' 'MQDEYRFNAFGRLLAVVRNNGRWAVFDLGTEGKRRPADLHIPSALAADELAQYLGDLLHEDATPRYSEVVPVPLRGA' A
#
# COMPACT_ATOMS: atom_id res chain seq x y z
N MET A 1 -15.22 5.56 10.43
CA MET A 1 -14.34 4.38 10.51
C MET A 1 -13.32 4.54 9.41
N GLN A 2 -12.04 4.59 9.76
CA GLN A 2 -10.96 4.68 8.78
C GLN A 2 -10.47 3.26 8.53
N ASP A 3 -10.61 2.78 7.30
CA ASP A 3 -10.08 1.47 6.93
C ASP A 3 -8.61 1.66 6.52
N GLU A 4 -7.70 1.12 7.32
CA GLU A 4 -6.28 1.04 6.98
C GLU A 4 -5.98 -0.36 6.45
N TYR A 5 -5.31 -0.43 5.30
CA TYR A 5 -4.81 -1.65 4.69
C TYR A 5 -3.30 -1.53 4.57
N ARG A 6 -2.57 -2.59 4.94
CA ARG A 6 -1.11 -2.63 4.77
C ARG A 6 -0.74 -3.58 3.67
N PHE A 7 0.29 -3.22 2.92
CA PHE A 7 0.81 -3.99 1.80
C PHE A 7 2.32 -4.04 1.87
N ASN A 8 2.91 -5.17 1.50
CA ASN A 8 4.33 -5.26 1.25
C ASN A 8 4.52 -5.19 -0.26
N ALA A 9 4.94 -4.03 -0.75
CA ALA A 9 5.25 -3.78 -2.15
C ALA A 9 6.75 -3.95 -2.38
N PHE A 10 7.13 -5.10 -2.94
CA PHE A 10 8.52 -5.39 -3.32
C PHE A 10 9.56 -5.32 -2.19
N GLY A 11 9.13 -5.53 -0.94
CA GLY A 11 9.97 -5.40 0.25
C GLY A 11 9.78 -4.09 1.01
N ARG A 12 8.98 -3.14 0.47
CA ARG A 12 8.59 -1.90 1.14
C ARG A 12 7.21 -2.03 1.76
N LEU A 13 7.09 -1.64 3.03
CA LEU A 13 5.80 -1.66 3.71
C LEU A 13 5.04 -0.37 3.41
N LEU A 14 3.84 -0.50 2.84
CA LEU A 14 2.94 0.60 2.55
C LEU A 14 1.67 0.47 3.40
N ALA A 15 1.10 1.61 3.77
CA ALA A 15 -0.20 1.74 4.41
C ALA A 15 -1.12 2.57 3.53
N VAL A 16 -2.22 1.98 3.10
CA VAL A 16 -3.28 2.63 2.34
C VAL A 16 -4.46 2.87 3.27
N VAL A 17 -4.85 4.12 3.44
CA VAL A 17 -5.97 4.51 4.32
C VAL A 17 -7.10 5.06 3.49
N ARG A 18 -8.32 4.59 3.76
CA ARG A 18 -9.53 5.15 3.17
C ARG A 18 -10.03 6.32 4.01
N ASN A 19 -10.03 7.51 3.42
CA ASN A 19 -10.52 8.74 4.05
C ASN A 19 -11.51 9.46 3.13
N ASN A 20 -12.74 9.65 3.59
CA ASN A 20 -13.82 10.33 2.85
C ASN A 20 -13.97 9.85 1.40
N GLY A 21 -13.88 8.54 1.19
CA GLY A 21 -13.98 7.92 -0.13
C GLY A 21 -12.73 8.04 -0.99
N ARG A 22 -11.66 8.67 -0.52
CA ARG A 22 -10.36 8.73 -1.20
C ARG A 22 -9.37 7.80 -0.53
N TRP A 23 -8.41 7.33 -1.32
CA TRP A 23 -7.31 6.51 -0.84
C TRP A 23 -6.08 7.41 -0.63
N ALA A 24 -5.46 7.28 0.55
CA ALA A 24 -4.21 7.94 0.88
C ALA A 24 -3.14 6.88 1.14
N VAL A 25 -2.04 6.94 0.41
CA VAL A 25 -0.94 5.97 0.52
C VAL A 25 0.21 6.57 1.31
N PHE A 26 0.74 5.76 2.21
CA PHE A 26 1.85 6.12 3.07
C PHE A 26 2.91 5.03 3.05
N ASP A 27 4.16 5.42 2.87
CA ASP A 27 5.31 4.56 3.06
C ASP A 27 5.59 4.42 4.57
N LEU A 28 5.62 3.17 5.03
CA LEU A 28 6.02 2.76 6.37
C LEU A 28 7.47 2.30 6.31
N GLY A 29 8.39 3.24 6.11
CA GLY A 29 9.82 2.95 6.06
C GLY A 29 10.34 2.24 7.32
N THR A 30 11.56 1.72 7.24
CA THR A 30 12.20 0.87 8.26
C THR A 30 12.45 1.53 9.62
N GLU A 31 12.33 2.85 9.72
CA GLU A 31 12.53 3.62 10.97
C GLU A 31 11.22 4.04 11.66
N GLY A 32 10.07 3.46 11.29
CA GLY A 32 8.77 3.85 11.84
C GLY A 32 8.28 5.22 11.39
N LYS A 33 8.95 5.82 10.40
CA LYS A 33 8.57 7.09 9.78
C LYS A 33 7.50 6.81 8.73
N ARG A 34 6.28 7.28 8.98
CA ARG A 34 5.19 7.27 8.00
C ARG A 34 5.33 8.49 7.08
N ARG A 35 5.54 8.26 5.78
CA ARG A 35 5.65 9.34 4.78
C ARG A 35 4.55 9.22 3.74
N PRO A 36 3.88 10.31 3.32
CA PRO A 36 2.95 10.24 2.20
C PRO A 36 3.72 9.81 0.94
N ALA A 37 3.23 8.78 0.25
CA ALA A 37 3.91 8.21 -0.91
C ALA A 37 3.58 8.95 -2.23
N ASP A 38 2.78 10.02 -2.17
CA ASP A 38 2.24 10.78 -3.32
C ASP A 38 1.64 9.89 -4.43
N LEU A 39 1.16 8.69 -4.07
CA LEU A 39 0.54 7.76 -5.00
C LEU A 39 -0.94 8.11 -5.14
N HIS A 40 -1.37 8.30 -6.38
CA HIS A 40 -2.77 8.55 -6.70
C HIS A 40 -3.50 7.22 -6.88
N ILE A 41 -4.42 6.89 -5.95
CA ILE A 41 -5.29 5.73 -6.10
C ILE A 41 -6.74 6.20 -6.33
N PRO A 42 -7.41 5.73 -7.41
CA PRO A 42 -8.80 6.06 -7.69
C PRO A 42 -9.74 5.65 -6.55
N SER A 43 -10.65 6.53 -6.14
CA SER A 43 -11.65 6.27 -5.08
C SER A 43 -12.60 5.09 -5.35
N ALA A 44 -12.77 4.76 -6.63
CA ALA A 44 -13.60 3.66 -7.10
C ALA A 44 -12.96 2.28 -6.91
N LEU A 45 -11.65 2.23 -6.65
CA LEU A 45 -10.89 0.98 -6.51
C LEU A 45 -11.26 0.28 -5.20
N ALA A 46 -11.50 -1.03 -5.26
CA ALA A 46 -11.78 -1.85 -4.09
C ALA A 46 -10.49 -2.20 -3.33
N ALA A 47 -10.62 -2.56 -2.05
CA ALA A 47 -9.47 -2.91 -1.22
C ALA A 47 -8.67 -4.11 -1.78
N ASP A 48 -9.37 -5.09 -2.36
CA ASP A 48 -8.77 -6.28 -3.00
C ASP A 48 -7.97 -5.94 -4.27
N GLU A 49 -8.29 -4.82 -4.94
CA GLU A 49 -7.59 -4.38 -6.15
C GLU A 49 -6.34 -3.53 -5.84
N LEU A 50 -6.23 -3.03 -4.60
CA LEU A 50 -5.13 -2.16 -4.19
C LEU A 50 -3.77 -2.84 -4.36
N ALA A 51 -3.66 -4.13 -4.03
CA ALA A 51 -2.43 -4.88 -4.15
C ALA A 51 -1.94 -4.90 -5.61
N GLN A 52 -2.82 -5.29 -6.53
CA GLN A 52 -2.51 -5.32 -7.96
C GLN A 52 -2.16 -3.92 -8.48
N TYR A 53 -2.98 -2.92 -8.16
CA TYR A 53 -2.76 -1.54 -8.59
C TYR A 53 -1.42 -0.97 -8.11
N LEU A 54 -1.07 -1.20 -6.84
CA LEU A 54 0.24 -0.80 -6.30
C LEU A 54 1.38 -1.57 -6.98
N GLY A 55 1.17 -2.83 -7.33
CA GLY A 55 2.15 -3.65 -8.05
C GLY A 55 2.44 -3.14 -9.46
N ASP A 56 1.41 -2.75 -10.20
CA ASP A 56 1.56 -2.10 -11.51
C ASP A 56 2.25 -0.74 -11.39
N LEU A 57 1.84 0.08 -10.41
CA LEU A 57 2.39 1.42 -10.22
C LEU A 57 3.85 1.42 -9.77
N LEU A 58 4.24 0.44 -8.94
CA LEU A 58 5.58 0.28 -8.41
C LEU A 58 6.39 -0.77 -9.16
N HIS A 59 5.91 -1.26 -10.31
CA HIS A 59 6.53 -2.37 -11.05
C HIS A 59 8.01 -2.12 -11.38
N GLU A 60 8.44 -0.86 -11.47
CA GLU A 60 9.84 -0.49 -11.65
C GLU A 60 10.75 -0.88 -10.47
N ASP A 61 10.21 -0.98 -9.25
CA ASP A 61 10.91 -1.45 -8.05
C ASP A 61 10.80 -2.98 -7.88
N ALA A 62 10.07 -3.67 -8.78
CA ALA A 62 9.90 -5.11 -8.73
C ALA A 62 11.25 -5.80 -8.92
N THR A 63 11.56 -6.75 -8.03
CA THR A 63 12.78 -7.54 -8.11
C THR A 63 12.42 -9.00 -8.39
N PRO A 64 13.34 -9.82 -8.94
CA PRO A 64 13.07 -11.25 -9.14
C PRO A 64 12.67 -12.00 -7.85
N ARG A 65 12.99 -11.44 -6.69
CA ARG A 65 12.72 -12.02 -5.36
C ARG A 65 11.40 -11.53 -4.75
N TYR A 66 10.93 -10.36 -5.16
CA TYR A 66 9.64 -9.82 -4.79
C TYR A 66 9.00 -9.29 -6.07
N SER A 67 8.17 -10.13 -6.69
CA SER A 67 7.51 -9.84 -7.96
C SER A 67 6.05 -9.43 -7.79
N GLU A 68 5.54 -9.45 -6.56
CA GLU A 68 4.15 -9.16 -6.24
C GLU A 68 4.02 -8.30 -4.98
N VAL A 69 2.91 -7.58 -4.90
CA VAL A 69 2.51 -6.82 -3.71
C VAL A 69 1.54 -7.67 -2.92
N VAL A 70 1.87 -7.95 -1.66
CA VAL A 70 1.03 -8.81 -0.81
C VAL A 70 0.37 -8.03 0.32
N PRO A 71 -0.93 -8.24 0.60
CA PRO A 71 -1.57 -7.65 1.77
C PRO A 71 -0.93 -8.19 3.05
N VAL A 72 -0.62 -7.29 3.96
CA VAL A 72 -0.06 -7.61 5.28
C VAL A 72 -1.17 -7.39 6.30
N PRO A 73 -1.52 -8.40 7.11
CA PRO A 73 -2.51 -8.21 8.16
C PRO A 73 -2.02 -7.12 9.12
N LEU A 74 -2.93 -6.21 9.46
CA LEU A 74 -2.77 -5.34 10.62
C LEU A 74 -2.70 -6.24 11.85
N ARG A 75 -1.49 -6.64 12.26
CA ARG A 75 -1.30 -7.34 13.54
C ARG A 75 -1.63 -6.35 14.65
N GLY A 76 -2.90 -6.29 15.03
CA GLY A 76 -3.33 -5.73 16.29
C GLY A 76 -2.80 -6.64 17.39
N ALA A 77 -1.92 -6.10 18.21
CA ALA A 77 -1.59 -6.65 19.53
C ALA A 77 -2.56 -6.06 20.54
#